data_AF-A0A073JZW6-F1
#
_entry.id   AF-A0A073JZW6-F1
#
_cell.length_a   1.000
_cell.length_b   1.000
_cell.length_c   1.000
_cell.angle_alpha   90.00
_cell.angle_beta   90.00
_cell.angle_gamma   90.00
#
_symmetry.space_group_name_H-M   'P 1'
#
loop_
_entity.id
_entity.type
_entity.pdbx_description
1 polymer ?
#
loop_
_entity_poly.entity_id
_entity_poly.type
_entity_poly.pdbx_seq_one_letter_code
_entity_poly.pdbx_strand_id
1 'polypeptide(L)' 'MKNIDYILESDEALKPSERLILLLLEKHYVLYTNDLLALSNLSYKTLNDALVNLVAKQYIRKDRGEGRNQNRYSLAS' A
#
# COMPACT_ATOMS: atom_id res chain seq x y z
N MET A 1 4.30 -1.20 -14.89
CA MET A 1 3.30 -0.86 -13.87
C MET A 1 2.51 -2.13 -13.62
N LYS A 2 2.63 -2.74 -12.43
CA LYS A 2 1.91 -3.99 -12.14
C LYS A 2 0.40 -3.77 -12.29
N ASN A 3 -0.26 -4.67 -13.02
CA ASN A 3 -1.71 -4.64 -13.22
C ASN A 3 -2.38 -5.03 -11.89
N ILE A 4 -3.10 -4.09 -11.28
CA ILE A 4 -3.74 -4.28 -9.97
C ILE A 4 -4.88 -5.27 -10.09
N ASP A 5 -5.68 -5.21 -11.16
CA ASP A 5 -6.74 -6.18 -11.42
C ASP A 5 -6.18 -7.61 -11.42
N TYR A 6 -5.05 -7.83 -12.11
CA TYR A 6 -4.38 -9.13 -12.11
C TYR A 6 -3.94 -9.56 -10.70
N ILE A 7 -3.34 -8.66 -9.89
CA ILE A 7 -2.92 -8.98 -8.52
C ILE A 7 -4.14 -9.35 -7.65
N LEU A 8 -5.22 -8.58 -7.77
CA LEU A 8 -6.44 -8.77 -6.99
C LEU A 8 -7.17 -10.07 -7.34
N GLU A 9 -7.09 -10.51 -8.58
CA GLU A 9 -7.65 -11.78 -9.06
C GLU A 9 -6.75 -12.98 -8.77
N SER A 10 -5.42 -12.81 -8.82
CA SER A 10 -4.47 -13.94 -8.74
C SER A 10 -4.01 -14.30 -7.33
N ASP A 11 -3.95 -13.34 -6.40
CA ASP A 11 -3.47 -13.57 -5.03
C ASP A 11 -4.64 -13.67 -4.04
N GLU A 12 -5.18 -14.88 -3.90
CA GLU A 12 -6.27 -15.19 -2.97
C GLU A 12 -5.88 -14.98 -1.49
N ALA A 13 -4.58 -14.95 -1.17
CA ALA A 13 -4.09 -14.75 0.19
C ALA A 13 -4.07 -13.26 0.60
N LEU A 14 -4.39 -12.33 -0.31
CA LEU A 14 -4.48 -10.90 0.00
C LEU A 14 -5.58 -10.61 1.02
N LYS A 15 -5.17 -10.08 2.16
CA LYS A 15 -6.10 -9.64 3.20
C LYS A 15 -6.91 -8.42 2.73
N PRO A 16 -8.12 -8.19 3.27
CA PRO A 16 -8.92 -7.02 2.92
C PRO A 16 -8.17 -5.69 3.08
N SER A 17 -7.34 -5.55 4.11
CA SER A 17 -6.50 -4.35 4.34
C SER A 17 -5.45 -4.16 3.26
N GLU A 18 -4.86 -5.24 2.76
CA GLU A 18 -3.85 -5.20 1.69
C GLU A 18 -4.51 -4.82 0.35
N ARG A 19 -5.68 -5.40 0.03
CA ARG A 19 -6.48 -5.06 -1.16
C ARG A 19 -6.86 -3.57 -1.16
N LEU A 20 -7.33 -3.07 -0.02
CA LEU A 20 -7.68 -1.65 0.14
C LEU A 20 -6.49 -0.73 -0.14
N ILE A 21 -5.30 -1.04 0.40
CA ILE A 21 -4.10 -0.23 0.17
C ILE A 21 -3.70 -0.23 -1.31
N LEU A 22 -3.78 -1.37 -1.98
CA LEU A 22 -3.49 -1.47 -3.41
C LEU A 22 -4.41 -0.57 -4.24
N LEU A 23 -5.72 -0.61 -3.97
CA LEU A 23 -6.71 0.25 -4.63
C LEU A 23 -6.49 1.74 -4.35
N LEU A 24 -6.11 2.10 -3.11
CA LEU A 24 -5.78 3.48 -2.77
C LEU A 24 -4.53 3.96 -3.53
N LEU A 25 -3.50 3.13 -3.63
CA LEU A 25 -2.27 3.47 -4.36
C LEU A 25 -2.49 3.48 -5.88
N GLU A 26 -3.40 2.67 -6.40
CA GLU A 26 -3.81 2.75 -7.80
C GLU A 26 -4.48 4.09 -8.12
N LYS A 27 -5.42 4.52 -7.27
CA LYS A 27 -6.15 5.78 -7.46
C LYS A 27 -5.26 7.01 -7.27
N HIS A 28 -4.33 6.99 -6.33
CA HIS A 28 -3.57 8.16 -5.90
C HIS A 28 -2.11 8.16 -6.37
N TYR A 29 -1.63 7.08 -7.00
CA TYR A 29 -0.25 6.80 -7.42
C TYR A 29 0.78 6.70 -6.28
N VAL A 30 0.73 7.64 -5.34
CA VAL A 30 1.68 7.82 -4.24
C VAL A 30 0.92 8.29 -3.00
N LEU A 31 1.15 7.63 -1.86
CA LEU A 31 0.58 8.04 -0.58
C LEU A 31 1.63 7.93 0.55
N TYR A 32 1.57 8.83 1.53
CA TYR A 32 2.37 8.74 2.74
C TYR A 32 1.64 7.91 3.81
N THR A 33 2.37 7.46 4.84
CA THR A 33 1.78 6.71 5.96
C THR A 33 0.54 7.39 6.56
N ASN A 34 0.58 8.71 6.76
CA ASN A 34 -0.56 9.45 7.31
C ASN A 34 -1.75 9.54 6.36
N ASP A 35 -1.51 9.71 5.05
CA ASP A 35 -2.59 9.72 4.06
C ASP A 35 -3.29 8.36 4.03
N LEU A 36 -2.50 7.27 4.09
CA LEU A 36 -3.03 5.91 4.17
C LEU A 36 -3.84 5.68 5.45
N LEU A 37 -3.39 6.17 6.61
CA LEU A 37 -4.18 6.08 7.85
C LEU A 37 -5.54 6.79 7.71
N ALA A 38 -5.53 8.01 7.18
CA ALA A 38 -6.74 8.82 7.04
C ALA A 38 -7.71 8.23 6.01
N LEU A 39 -7.21 7.75 4.86
CA LEU A 39 -8.03 7.23 3.77
C LEU A 39 -8.52 5.80 4.02
N SER A 40 -7.72 4.95 4.66
CA SER A 40 -8.09 3.56 4.90
C SER A 40 -8.95 3.36 6.14
N ASN A 41 -8.93 4.33 7.08
CA ASN A 41 -9.54 4.23 8.40
C ASN A 41 -9.12 2.97 9.18
N LEU A 42 -7.92 2.45 8.89
CA LEU A 42 -7.33 1.30 9.59
C LEU A 42 -6.61 1.74 10.86
N SER A 43 -6.50 0.83 11.83
CA SER A 43 -5.57 1.03 12.94
C SER A 43 -4.13 1.08 12.42
N TYR A 44 -3.25 1.83 13.11
CA TYR A 44 -1.85 1.92 12.73
C TYR A 44 -1.17 0.55 12.63
N LYS A 45 -1.46 -0.35 13.57
CA LYS A 45 -0.93 -1.72 13.56
C LYS A 45 -1.35 -2.47 12.30
N THR A 46 -2.64 -2.47 11.98
CA THR A 46 -3.19 -3.16 10.81
C THR A 46 -2.62 -2.59 9.51
N LEU A 47 -2.53 -1.27 9.39
CA LEU A 47 -1.93 -0.60 8.24
C LEU A 47 -0.45 -1.02 8.08
N ASN A 48 0.32 -0.94 9.16
CA ASN A 48 1.74 -1.27 9.13
C ASN A 48 1.98 -2.74 8.75
N ASP A 49 1.23 -3.68 9.32
CA ASP A 49 1.33 -5.11 8.98
C ASP A 49 1.02 -5.35 7.50
N ALA A 50 -0.02 -4.70 6.96
CA ALA A 50 -0.38 -4.80 5.55
C ALA A 50 0.70 -4.20 4.63
N LEU A 51 1.26 -3.03 4.98
CA LEU A 51 2.33 -2.41 4.21
C LEU A 51 3.61 -3.25 4.21
N VAL A 52 3.98 -3.84 5.35
CA VAL A 52 5.14 -4.75 5.44
C VAL A 52 4.95 -5.95 4.52
N ASN A 53 3.78 -6.58 4.54
CA ASN A 53 3.48 -7.71 3.67
C ASN A 53 3.49 -7.35 2.19
N LEU A 54 2.86 -6.23 1.81
CA LEU A 54 2.81 -5.77 0.42
C LEU A 54 4.19 -5.40 -0.12
N VAL A 55 5.07 -4.84 0.73
CA VAL A 55 6.48 -4.60 0.37
C VAL A 55 7.23 -5.93 0.20
N ALA A 56 7.02 -6.89 1.10
CA ALA A 56 7.63 -8.22 1.00
C ALA A 56 7.20 -8.99 -0.27
N LYS A 57 5.91 -8.89 -0.64
CA LYS A 57 5.35 -9.39 -1.91
C LYS A 57 5.79 -8.59 -3.14
N GLN A 58 6.54 -7.50 -2.94
CA GLN A 58 6.98 -6.56 -3.98
C GLN A 58 5.82 -5.96 -4.78
N TYR A 59 4.62 -5.86 -4.22
CA TYR A 59 3.48 -5.20 -4.88
C TYR A 59 3.56 -3.68 -4.76
N ILE A 60 4.15 -3.19 -3.67
CA ILE A 60 4.40 -1.78 -3.44
C ILE A 60 5.88 -1.54 -3.13
N ARG A 61 6.33 -0.32 -3.38
CA ARG A 61 7.64 0.19 -2.94
C ARG A 61 7.45 1.09 -1.74
N LYS A 62 8.47 1.12 -0.88
CA LYS A 62 8.56 2.00 0.30
C LYS A 62 9.81 2.85 0.15
N ASP A 63 9.63 4.16 0.09
CA ASP A 63 10.69 5.15 0.06
C ASP A 63 10.64 6.02 1.32
N ARG A 64 11.77 6.65 1.65
CA ARG A 64 11.78 7.73 2.64
C ARG A 64 11.15 8.97 2.02
N GLY A 65 10.16 9.56 2.67
CA GLY A 65 9.57 10.81 2.21
C GLY A 65 10.59 11.95 2.26
N GLU A 66 10.86 12.59 1.12
CA GLU A 66 11.66 13.82 1.11
C GLU A 66 10.89 14.94 1.82
N GLY A 67 11.50 15.57 2.83
CA GLY A 67 10.92 16.69 3.58
C GLY A 67 9.79 16.33 4.56
N ARG A 68 9.32 15.08 4.57
CA ARG A 68 8.35 14.56 5.55
C ARG A 68 9.01 13.42 6.31
N ASN A 69 9.07 13.49 7.64
CA ASN A 69 9.61 12.40 8.51
C ASN A 69 8.69 11.17 8.52
N GLN A 70 8.29 10.68 7.34
CA GLN A 70 7.31 9.63 7.13
C GLN A 70 7.68 8.82 5.89
N ASN A 71 7.15 7.60 5.81
CA ASN A 71 7.36 6.74 4.65
C ASN A 71 6.39 7.11 3.53
N ARG A 72 6.86 6.99 2.29
CA ARG A 72 6.12 7.16 1.05
C ARG A 72 5.96 5.80 0.39
N TYR A 73 4.77 5.53 -0.15
CA TYR A 73 4.45 4.26 -0.82
C TYR A 73 3.90 4.52 -2.21
N SER A 74 4.25 3.63 -3.14
CA SER A 74 3.71 3.61 -4.51
C SER A 74 3.62 2.17 -5.00
N LEU A 75 2.85 1.93 -6.06
CA LEU A 75 2.86 0.63 -6.72
C LEU A 75 4.26 0.30 -7.26
N ALA A 76 4.65 -0.97 -7.20
CA ALA A 76 5.87 -1.42 -7.83
C ALA A 76 5.71 -1.37 -9.36
N SER A 77 6.65 -0.69 -10.02
CA SER A 77 6.71 -0.54 -11.48
C SER A 77 6.98 -1.86 -12.17
#